data_AF-A0A524I1N0-F1
#
_entry.id   AF-A0A524I1N0-F1
#
_cell.length_a   1.000
_cell.length_b   1.000
_cell.length_c   1.000
_cell.angle_alpha   90.00
_cell.angle_beta   90.00
_cell.angle_gamma   90.00
#
_symmetry.space_group_name_H-M   'P 1'
#
loop_
_entity.id
_entity.type
_entity.pdbx_description
1 polymer ?
#
loop_
_entity_poly.entity_id
_entity_poly.type
_entity_poly.pdbx_seq_one_letter_code
_entity_poly.pdbx_strand_id
1 'polypeptide(L)'
;IVKDGGRITGKRVLVIEDGPTLTHGGMKYGAGIVAAKKYGAAEIIDPRPFAVGTIKKTFEKYNHLDNVLPAMGYGDKQTRELAKTIEAIDCDLVVSATPIDITRVIKVSKPILRVGYELEEIGKPTLKDLLKKF
;
A
#
# COMPACT_ATOMS: atom_id res chain seq x y z
N ILE A 1 8.84 5.80 -7.54
CA ILE A 1 9.11 5.03 -8.78
C ILE A 1 8.23 3.77 -8.83
N VAL A 2 7.58 3.51 -9.98
CA VAL A 2 6.85 2.26 -10.24
C VAL A 2 7.53 1.56 -11.41
N LYS A 3 8.31 0.52 -11.12
CA LYS A 3 8.86 -0.36 -12.16
C LYS A 3 7.72 -1.21 -12.70
N ASP A 4 7.62 -1.37 -14.02
CA ASP A 4 6.57 -2.18 -14.68
C ASP A 4 5.13 -1.71 -14.42
N GLY A 5 4.91 -0.40 -14.28
CA GLY A 5 3.59 0.18 -14.01
C GLY A 5 2.48 -0.19 -15.01
N GLY A 6 2.85 -0.52 -16.26
CA GLY A 6 1.91 -1.02 -17.28
C GLY A 6 1.16 -2.29 -16.86
N ARG A 7 1.68 -3.06 -15.89
CA ARG A 7 1.00 -4.24 -15.31
C ARG A 7 -0.32 -3.90 -14.60
N ILE A 8 -0.55 -2.64 -14.22
CA ILE A 8 -1.76 -2.19 -13.53
C ILE A 8 -2.93 -1.97 -14.51
N THR A 9 -2.63 -1.60 -15.76
CA THR A 9 -3.61 -1.16 -16.75
C THR A 9 -4.74 -2.17 -16.93
N GLY A 10 -5.99 -1.73 -16.75
CA GLY A 10 -7.18 -2.55 -16.97
C GLY A 10 -7.40 -3.66 -15.94
N LYS A 11 -6.61 -3.75 -14.86
CA LYS A 11 -6.74 -4.77 -13.83
C LYS A 11 -7.58 -4.31 -12.65
N ARG A 12 -8.22 -5.27 -11.99
CA ARG A 12 -8.81 -5.11 -10.65
C ARG A 12 -7.70 -5.29 -9.63
N VAL A 13 -7.40 -4.25 -8.86
CA VAL A 13 -6.21 -4.24 -7.99
C VAL A 13 -6.56 -4.10 -6.52
N LEU A 14 -5.82 -4.82 -5.67
CA LEU A 14 -5.79 -4.58 -4.23
C LEU A 14 -4.58 -3.70 -3.90
N VAL A 15 -4.80 -2.61 -3.16
CA VAL A 15 -3.72 -1.70 -2.76
C VAL A 15 -3.36 -1.92 -1.29
N ILE A 16 -2.08 -2.14 -1.01
CA ILE A 16 -1.51 -2.26 0.34
C ILE A 16 -0.59 -1.08 0.59
N GLU A 17 -0.76 -0.42 1.74
CA GLU A 17 0.02 0.75 2.12
C GLU A 17 0.50 0.70 3.57
N ASP A 18 1.40 1.61 3.90
CA ASP A 18 1.90 1.78 5.25
C ASP A 18 0.79 2.20 6.22
N GLY A 19 0.45 1.30 7.15
CA GLY A 19 -0.63 1.51 8.11
C GLY A 19 -0.45 2.75 8.99
N PRO A 20 0.73 2.97 9.63
CA PRO A 20 1.00 4.17 10.42
C PRO A 20 0.77 5.49 9.68
N THR A 21 1.22 5.58 8.42
CA THR A 21 1.03 6.76 7.56
C THR A 21 -0.44 7.09 7.35
N LEU A 22 -1.26 6.08 7.05
CA LEU A 22 -2.70 6.27 6.82
C LEU A 22 -3.51 6.51 8.09
N THR A 23 -3.08 5.93 9.21
CA THR A 23 -3.84 5.98 10.47
C THR A 23 -3.51 7.21 11.30
N HIS A 24 -2.24 7.40 11.67
CA HIS A 24 -1.82 8.50 12.55
C HIS A 24 -1.42 9.74 11.74
N GLY A 25 -1.01 9.57 10.49
CA GLY A 25 -0.72 10.68 9.57
C GLY A 25 -1.96 11.33 8.94
N GLY A 26 -3.16 10.78 9.16
CA GLY A 26 -4.42 11.37 8.69
C GLY A 26 -4.63 11.32 7.17
N MET A 27 -3.77 10.66 6.41
CA MET A 27 -3.91 10.52 4.96
C MET A 27 -5.00 9.51 4.62
N LYS A 28 -5.95 9.90 3.76
CA LYS A 28 -7.03 8.99 3.29
C LYS A 28 -6.51 7.90 2.36
N TYR A 29 -5.45 8.19 1.62
CA TYR A 29 -4.78 7.28 0.70
C TYR A 29 -3.34 7.75 0.49
N GLY A 30 -2.45 6.86 0.03
CA GLY A 30 -1.06 7.22 -0.24
C GLY A 30 -0.61 6.79 -1.63
N ALA A 31 0.65 6.36 -1.69
CA ALA A 31 1.39 6.14 -2.92
C ALA A 31 0.80 5.04 -3.81
N GLY A 32 0.27 3.99 -3.21
CA GLY A 32 -0.29 2.85 -3.92
C GLY A 32 -1.54 3.22 -4.68
N ILE A 33 -2.43 4.00 -4.04
CA ILE A 33 -3.68 4.47 -4.67
C ILE A 33 -3.38 5.45 -5.80
N VAL A 34 -2.42 6.36 -5.61
CA VAL A 34 -1.97 7.28 -6.66
C VAL A 34 -1.42 6.51 -7.85
N ALA A 35 -0.58 5.48 -7.61
CA ALA A 35 -0.06 4.64 -8.68
C ALA A 35 -1.17 3.88 -9.41
N ALA A 36 -2.09 3.24 -8.67
CA ALA A 36 -3.20 2.49 -9.25
C ALA A 36 -4.05 3.35 -10.21
N LYS A 37 -4.38 4.58 -9.80
CA LYS A 37 -5.09 5.55 -10.64
C LYS A 37 -4.26 6.02 -11.83
N LYS A 38 -3.00 6.41 -11.59
CA LYS A 38 -2.09 6.93 -12.63
C LYS A 38 -1.87 5.93 -13.76
N TYR A 39 -1.77 4.65 -13.45
CA TYR A 39 -1.53 3.59 -14.43
C TYR A 39 -2.83 2.89 -14.91
N GLY A 40 -4.00 3.47 -14.62
CA GLY A 40 -5.26 3.04 -15.23
C GLY A 40 -5.77 1.68 -14.76
N ALA A 41 -5.74 1.41 -13.44
CA ALA A 41 -6.46 0.27 -12.88
C ALA A 41 -7.95 0.35 -13.27
N ALA A 42 -8.56 -0.78 -13.62
CA ALA A 42 -9.99 -0.85 -13.92
C ALA A 42 -10.83 -0.66 -12.65
N GLU A 43 -10.36 -1.19 -11.52
CA GLU A 43 -11.03 -1.15 -10.24
C GLU A 43 -9.98 -1.21 -9.11
N ILE A 44 -10.22 -0.48 -8.02
CA ILE A 44 -9.47 -0.64 -6.76
C ILE A 44 -10.41 -1.31 -5.77
N ILE A 45 -10.09 -2.53 -5.35
CA ILE A 45 -10.97 -3.35 -4.53
C ILE A 45 -10.97 -2.88 -3.09
N ASP A 46 -12.16 -2.73 -2.50
CA ASP A 46 -12.34 -2.47 -1.07
C ASP A 46 -11.97 -3.72 -0.24
N PRO A 47 -10.91 -3.66 0.59
CA PRO A 47 -10.51 -4.80 1.40
C PRO A 47 -11.36 -5.02 2.66
N ARG A 48 -12.18 -4.04 3.07
CA ARG A 48 -12.90 -4.09 4.36
C ARG A 48 -13.77 -5.34 4.57
N PRO A 49 -14.54 -5.81 3.57
CA PRO A 49 -15.37 -7.02 3.74
C PRO A 49 -14.55 -8.30 4.02
N PHE A 50 -13.26 -8.31 3.66
CA PHE A 50 -12.37 -9.46 3.73
C PHE A 50 -11.35 -9.37 4.87
N ALA A 51 -11.37 -8.25 5.61
CA ALA A 51 -10.46 -8.02 6.71
C ALA A 51 -10.71 -9.00 7.87
N VAL A 52 -9.63 -9.60 8.39
CA VAL A 52 -9.70 -10.51 9.54
C VAL A 52 -8.89 -9.97 10.72
N GLY A 53 -9.22 -10.45 11.92
CA GLY A 53 -8.39 -10.24 13.12
C GLY A 53 -8.14 -8.76 13.43
N THR A 54 -6.86 -8.39 13.59
CA THR A 54 -6.46 -7.02 13.94
C THR A 54 -6.65 -6.03 12.79
N ILE A 55 -6.65 -6.49 11.53
CA ILE A 55 -6.92 -5.64 10.37
C ILE A 55 -8.39 -5.19 10.39
N LYS A 56 -9.33 -6.11 10.69
CA LYS A 56 -10.75 -5.74 10.84
C LYS A 56 -10.94 -4.68 11.91
N LYS A 57 -10.32 -4.87 13.08
CA LYS A 57 -10.33 -3.88 14.18
C LYS A 57 -9.71 -2.54 13.77
N THR A 58 -8.73 -2.55 12.87
CA THR A 58 -8.12 -1.34 12.34
C THR A 58 -9.12 -0.54 11.51
N PHE A 59 -9.89 -1.19 10.64
CA PHE A 59 -10.97 -0.51 9.90
C PHE A 59 -12.10 0.00 10.80
N GLU A 60 -12.46 -0.75 11.85
CA GLU A 60 -13.44 -0.30 12.85
C GLU A 60 -12.97 0.96 13.60
N LYS A 61 -11.66 1.03 13.92
CA LYS A 61 -11.06 2.18 14.61
C LYS A 61 -10.83 3.39 13.70
N TYR A 62 -10.46 3.15 12.44
CA TYR A 62 -10.09 4.18 11.47
C TYR A 62 -11.05 4.14 10.27
N ASN A 63 -12.24 4.70 10.47
CA ASN A 63 -13.35 4.67 9.49
C ASN A 63 -13.08 5.49 8.20
N HIS A 64 -12.05 6.34 8.20
CA HIS A 64 -11.63 7.11 7.03
C HIS A 64 -10.84 6.29 6.01
N LEU A 65 -10.40 5.09 6.39
CA LEU A 65 -9.70 4.17 5.48
C LEU A 65 -10.70 3.56 4.51
N ASP A 66 -10.44 3.76 3.23
CA ASP A 66 -11.28 3.25 2.14
C ASP A 66 -10.40 2.76 0.99
N ASN A 67 -10.78 1.64 0.37
CA ASN A 67 -10.10 1.05 -0.79
C ASN A 67 -8.59 0.78 -0.60
N VAL A 68 -8.10 0.71 0.64
CA VAL A 68 -6.69 0.49 0.96
C VAL A 68 -6.53 -0.45 2.14
N LEU A 69 -5.63 -1.42 2.02
CA LEU A 69 -5.31 -2.40 3.06
C LEU A 69 -4.11 -1.91 3.88
N PRO A 70 -4.29 -1.52 5.16
CA PRO A 70 -3.17 -1.03 5.96
C PRO A 70 -2.28 -2.19 6.45
N ALA A 71 -0.99 -2.10 6.17
CA ALA A 71 0.01 -2.96 6.79
C ALA A 71 0.40 -2.39 8.16
N MET A 72 -0.19 -2.92 9.24
CA MET A 72 -0.01 -2.41 10.61
C MET A 72 1.21 -2.99 11.35
N GLY A 73 1.94 -3.90 10.72
CA GLY A 73 3.14 -4.53 11.26
C GLY A 73 3.38 -5.91 10.67
N TYR A 74 4.52 -6.50 11.02
CA TYR A 74 5.04 -7.71 10.38
C TYR A 74 5.42 -8.82 11.38
N GLY A 75 4.84 -8.80 12.58
CA GLY A 75 4.91 -9.96 13.47
C GLY A 75 4.07 -11.12 12.95
N ASP A 76 4.36 -12.35 13.40
CA ASP A 76 3.73 -13.59 12.91
C ASP A 76 2.20 -13.55 12.80
N LYS A 77 1.53 -12.94 13.78
CA LYS A 77 0.07 -12.79 13.75
C LYS A 77 -0.38 -11.85 12.63
N GLN A 78 0.30 -10.71 12.49
CA GLN A 78 -0.06 -9.66 11.53
C GLN A 78 0.22 -10.12 10.10
N THR A 79 1.35 -10.81 9.85
CA THR A 79 1.68 -11.36 8.53
C THR A 79 0.69 -12.43 8.11
N ARG A 80 0.26 -13.32 9.02
CA ARG A 80 -0.80 -14.32 8.76
C ARG A 80 -2.15 -13.69 8.46
N GLU A 81 -2.57 -12.69 9.25
CA GLU A 81 -3.83 -11.98 9.01
C GLU A 81 -3.81 -11.22 7.69
N LEU A 82 -2.68 -10.57 7.37
CA LEU A 82 -2.48 -9.86 6.10
C LEU A 82 -2.56 -10.79 4.91
N ALA A 83 -1.84 -11.92 4.94
CA ALA A 83 -1.90 -12.93 3.89
C ALA A 83 -3.32 -13.49 3.72
N LYS A 84 -4.02 -13.82 4.83
CA LYS A 84 -5.40 -14.33 4.79
C LYS A 84 -6.37 -13.32 4.19
N THR A 85 -6.26 -12.05 4.53
CA THR A 85 -7.09 -11.00 3.93
C THR A 85 -6.80 -10.83 2.44
N ILE A 86 -5.54 -10.82 2.02
CA ILE A 86 -5.17 -10.76 0.59
C ILE A 86 -5.73 -11.97 -0.16
N GLU A 87 -5.66 -13.17 0.42
CA GLU A 87 -6.15 -14.39 -0.25
C GLU A 87 -7.66 -14.42 -0.44
N ALA A 88 -8.43 -13.86 0.49
CA ALA A 88 -9.89 -13.80 0.40
C ALA A 88 -10.41 -12.80 -0.65
N ILE A 89 -9.57 -11.86 -1.10
CA ILE A 89 -9.95 -10.81 -2.04
C ILE A 89 -9.76 -11.32 -3.47
N ASP A 90 -10.79 -11.23 -4.30
CA ASP A 90 -10.69 -11.51 -5.73
C ASP A 90 -10.12 -10.28 -6.48
N CYS A 91 -8.85 -10.35 -6.89
CA CYS A 91 -8.17 -9.31 -7.65
C CYS A 91 -7.06 -9.90 -8.54
N ASP A 92 -6.73 -9.19 -9.62
CA ASP A 92 -5.75 -9.64 -10.60
C ASP A 92 -4.30 -9.31 -10.19
N LEU A 93 -4.11 -8.29 -9.34
CA LEU A 93 -2.81 -7.78 -8.94
C LEU A 93 -2.88 -7.07 -7.58
N VAL A 94 -1.88 -7.31 -6.75
CA VAL A 94 -1.67 -6.57 -5.51
C VAL A 94 -0.63 -5.48 -5.75
N VAL A 95 -0.98 -4.22 -5.50
CA VAL A 95 -0.08 -3.07 -5.55
C VAL A 95 0.38 -2.77 -4.13
N SER A 96 1.65 -3.00 -3.84
CA SER A 96 2.25 -2.79 -2.52
C SER A 96 3.09 -1.52 -2.51
N ALA A 97 2.67 -0.53 -1.73
CA ALA A 97 3.40 0.70 -1.45
C ALA A 97 3.85 0.75 0.02
N THR A 98 4.32 -0.38 0.55
CA THR A 98 4.89 -0.47 1.90
C THR A 98 6.37 -0.09 1.91
N PRO A 99 6.93 0.39 3.05
CA PRO A 99 8.34 0.76 3.14
C PRO A 99 9.29 -0.43 2.90
N ILE A 100 8.86 -1.63 3.28
CA ILE A 100 9.60 -2.87 3.04
C ILE A 100 9.03 -3.65 1.85
N ASP A 101 9.82 -4.61 1.37
CA ASP A 101 9.32 -5.61 0.44
C ASP A 101 8.44 -6.63 1.17
N ILE A 102 7.13 -6.50 1.01
CA ILE A 102 6.16 -7.35 1.68
C ILE A 102 6.28 -8.84 1.27
N THR A 103 6.79 -9.12 0.06
CA THR A 103 6.96 -10.50 -0.44
C THR A 103 7.98 -11.30 0.38
N ARG A 104 8.82 -10.61 1.18
CA ARG A 104 9.79 -11.24 2.08
C ARG A 104 9.17 -11.71 3.40
N VAL A 105 7.97 -11.22 3.74
CA VAL A 105 7.33 -11.45 5.04
C VAL A 105 5.96 -12.11 4.93
N ILE A 106 5.35 -12.13 3.74
CA ILE A 106 4.13 -12.90 3.45
C ILE A 106 4.33 -13.79 2.23
N LYS A 107 3.60 -14.90 2.19
CA LYS A 107 3.46 -15.75 1.01
C LYS A 107 2.00 -15.75 0.60
N VAL A 108 1.73 -15.31 -0.62
CA VAL A 108 0.41 -15.30 -1.25
C VAL A 108 0.53 -15.76 -2.69
N SER A 109 -0.53 -16.35 -3.22
CA SER A 109 -0.66 -16.82 -4.60
C SER A 109 -0.76 -15.68 -5.61
N LYS A 110 -1.22 -14.50 -5.15
CA LYS A 110 -1.49 -13.35 -6.01
C LYS A 110 -0.21 -12.63 -6.41
N PRO A 111 -0.10 -12.17 -7.67
CA PRO A 111 1.05 -11.40 -8.11
C PRO A 111 1.11 -10.05 -7.37
N ILE A 112 2.31 -9.67 -6.92
CA ILE A 112 2.56 -8.40 -6.23
C ILE A 112 3.42 -7.50 -7.11
N LEU A 113 3.00 -6.25 -7.28
CA LEU A 113 3.77 -5.17 -7.87
C LEU A 113 4.15 -4.16 -6.79
N ARG A 114 5.44 -3.85 -6.69
CA ARG A 114 5.95 -2.89 -5.71
C ARG A 114 5.96 -1.47 -6.29
N VAL A 115 5.46 -0.55 -5.48
CA VAL A 115 5.48 0.89 -5.74
C VAL A 115 6.42 1.51 -4.72
N GLY A 116 7.54 2.06 -5.19
CA GLY A 116 8.43 2.87 -4.36
C GLY A 116 8.00 4.33 -4.40
N TYR A 117 8.24 5.06 -3.32
CA TYR A 117 8.25 6.52 -3.33
C TYR A 117 9.70 7.00 -3.31
N GLU A 118 10.03 7.93 -4.20
CA GLU A 118 11.19 8.79 -3.99
C GLU A 118 10.64 10.15 -3.58
N LEU A 119 11.19 10.69 -2.49
CA LEU A 119 10.84 12.01 -2.02
C LEU A 119 11.59 13.00 -2.92
N GLU A 120 10.92 13.50 -3.95
CA GLU A 120 11.45 14.59 -4.76
C GLU A 120 11.22 15.90 -3.99
N GLU A 121 12.29 16.55 -3.55
CA GLU A 121 12.20 17.90 -2.97
C GLU A 121 11.80 18.89 -4.06
N ILE A 122 10.56 19.35 -4.00
CA ILE A 122 10.04 20.38 -4.90
C ILE A 122 10.35 21.75 -4.28
N GLY A 123 11.52 22.30 -4.58
CA GLY A 123 11.93 23.63 -4.12
C GLY A 123 13.45 23.79 -4.03
N LYS A 124 13.93 25.03 -4.15
CA LYS A 124 15.34 25.38 -3.91
C LYS A 124 15.45 26.39 -2.75
N PRO A 125 16.52 26.30 -1.94
CA PRO A 125 17.56 25.27 -1.97
C PRO A 125 17.07 23.90 -1.45
N THR A 126 17.56 22.82 -2.02
CA THR A 126 17.32 21.45 -1.53
C THR A 126 18.06 21.22 -0.21
N LEU A 127 17.68 20.20 0.58
CA LEU A 127 18.46 19.77 1.76
C LEU A 127 19.90 19.45 1.36
N LYS A 128 20.10 18.87 0.17
CA LYS A 128 21.42 18.62 -0.40
C LYS A 128 22.20 19.91 -0.67
N ASP A 129 21.53 20.97 -1.12
CA ASP A 129 22.14 22.30 -1.31
C ASP A 129 22.51 22.96 0.02
N LEU A 130 21.71 22.74 1.07
CA LEU A 130 21.99 23.25 2.41
C LEU A 130 23.17 22.51 3.07
N LEU A 131 23.24 21.19 2.92
CA LEU A 131 24.31 20.37 3.50
C LEU A 131 25.68 20.62 2.86
N LYS A 132 25.75 21.09 1.61
CA LYS A 132 27.02 21.49 0.96
C LYS A 132 27.67 22.74 1.58
N LYS A 133 26.96 23.48 2.43
CA LYS A 133 27.45 24.72 3.05
C LYS A 133 28.11 24.50 4.42
N PHE A 134 28.12 23.26 4.92
CA PHE A 134 28.79 22.82 6.15
C PHE A 134 29.90 21.84 5.79
#